data_AF-A0A356R0A0-F1
#
_entry.id   AF-A0A356R0A0-F1
#
_cell.length_a   1.000
_cell.length_b   1.000
_cell.length_c   1.000
_cell.angle_alpha   90.00
_cell.angle_beta   90.00
_cell.angle_gamma   90.00
#
_symmetry.space_group_name_H-M   'P 1'
#
loop_
_entity.id
_entity.type
_entity.pdbx_description
1 polymer ?
#
loop_
_entity_poly.entity_id
_entity_poly.type
_entity_poly.pdbx_seq_one_letter_code
_entity_poly.pdbx_strand_id
1 'polypeptide(L)'
;MAGPAANLLLAVVLYWLIGMMGSNDLKPVVGSVTPDSIAEQSGFKPGDQLLSVDDRPIRGWSDQRLYLLDRAAASAELLFVVDRPSLGSRTLLVSLDQARQGFFNPAVLSGVIGITPALPIPEATVAGLVKGGPADRAGVIEGDRILAIDGVSVADWADLVGKIASGSSRELNLSLDRDGTRVSIPVVADFQTVSGKRVRRIGIFGQAELDLSEHITRVRYGPLDAAMRGLETTWLMSSLTVRLFGKMLTGSASREHLSGPVSIARYAGQSASLGLTQFLAFLAVLSISLGIINLLPIPVLDGGHLVYFAVEGLLGRPLPEKVMWLGQQFGIVFILLLMGLAFYNDFLSLLS
;
A
#
# COMPACT_ATOMS: atom_id res chain seq x y z
N MET A 1 16.84 5.42 29.71
CA MET A 1 16.17 4.12 29.41
C MET A 1 14.65 4.19 29.46
N ALA A 2 14.03 5.08 30.25
CA ALA A 2 12.57 5.19 30.26
C ALA A 2 11.98 5.72 28.94
N GLY A 3 12.71 6.52 28.15
CA GLY A 3 12.20 7.16 26.93
C GLY A 3 11.95 6.20 25.76
N PRO A 4 12.99 5.57 25.17
CA PRO A 4 12.82 4.67 24.03
C PRO A 4 11.95 3.46 24.33
N ALA A 5 12.10 2.88 25.52
CA ALA A 5 11.31 1.72 25.94
C ALA A 5 9.82 2.06 26.06
N ALA A 6 9.48 3.24 26.60
CA ALA A 6 8.07 3.68 26.66
C ALA A 6 7.49 3.91 25.26
N ASN A 7 8.26 4.45 24.32
CA ASN A 7 7.82 4.62 22.93
C ASN A 7 7.58 3.27 22.23
N LEU A 8 8.52 2.33 22.32
CA LEU A 8 8.32 1.01 21.72
C LEU A 8 7.16 0.26 22.40
N LEU A 9 7.01 0.35 23.72
CA LEU A 9 5.88 -0.22 24.45
C LEU A 9 4.55 0.41 24.00
N LEU A 10 4.49 1.73 23.85
CA LEU A 10 3.31 2.44 23.36
C LEU A 10 2.93 1.94 21.97
N ALA A 11 3.89 1.77 21.07
CA ALA A 11 3.63 1.22 19.74
C ALA A 11 3.04 -0.20 19.79
N VAL A 12 3.57 -1.07 20.66
CA VAL A 12 3.01 -2.42 20.88
C VAL A 12 1.57 -2.35 21.34
N VAL A 13 1.27 -1.49 22.32
CA VAL A 13 -0.09 -1.30 22.85
C VAL A 13 -1.03 -0.74 21.77
N LEU A 14 -0.58 0.21 20.96
CA LEU A 14 -1.38 0.79 19.89
C LEU A 14 -1.71 -0.26 18.82
N TYR A 15 -0.74 -1.05 18.36
CA TYR A 15 -1.00 -2.14 17.40
C TYR A 15 -1.86 -3.26 18.00
N TRP A 16 -1.70 -3.53 19.29
CA TRP A 16 -2.58 -4.46 20.02
C TRP A 16 -4.04 -4.00 19.98
N LEU A 17 -4.30 -2.72 20.31
CA LEU A 17 -5.63 -2.12 20.24
C LEU A 17 -6.21 -2.17 18.82
N ILE A 18 -5.42 -1.80 17.81
CA ILE A 18 -5.81 -1.86 16.39
C ILE A 18 -6.23 -3.29 16.01
N GLY A 19 -5.42 -4.29 16.38
CA GLY A 19 -5.71 -5.70 16.09
C GLY A 19 -7.02 -6.19 16.71
N MET A 20 -7.35 -5.70 17.91
CA MET A 20 -8.60 -6.04 18.60
C MET A 20 -9.83 -5.31 18.07
N MET A 21 -9.69 -4.04 17.63
CA MET A 21 -10.79 -3.29 16.99
C MET A 21 -11.20 -3.94 15.66
N GLY A 22 -10.21 -4.47 14.96
CA GLY A 22 -10.35 -5.02 13.63
C GLY A 22 -10.55 -3.95 12.56
N SER A 23 -10.38 -4.35 11.31
CA SER A 23 -10.53 -3.49 10.15
C SER A 23 -11.20 -4.23 9.01
N ASN A 24 -11.85 -3.48 8.12
CA ASN A 24 -12.27 -4.01 6.83
C ASN A 24 -11.02 -4.14 5.95
N ASP A 25 -10.88 -5.27 5.29
CA ASP A 25 -9.82 -5.56 4.34
C ASP A 25 -10.40 -6.32 3.15
N LEU A 26 -9.71 -6.36 2.03
CA LEU A 26 -10.13 -7.20 0.92
C LEU A 26 -10.00 -8.68 1.29
N LYS A 27 -10.89 -9.51 0.77
CA LYS A 27 -10.76 -10.96 0.87
C LYS A 27 -9.42 -11.39 0.26
N PRO A 28 -8.72 -12.37 0.86
CA PRO A 28 -7.44 -12.82 0.38
C PRO A 28 -7.60 -13.78 -0.83
N VAL A 29 -8.26 -13.33 -1.90
CA VAL A 29 -8.55 -14.14 -3.10
C VAL A 29 -7.83 -13.52 -4.28
N VAL A 30 -7.10 -14.35 -5.04
CA VAL A 30 -6.38 -13.93 -6.24
C VAL A 30 -7.37 -13.59 -7.35
N GLY A 31 -7.36 -12.34 -7.82
CA GLY A 31 -8.17 -11.87 -8.94
C GLY A 31 -7.48 -12.09 -10.27
N SER A 32 -6.24 -11.64 -10.39
CA SER A 32 -5.43 -11.85 -11.58
C SER A 32 -3.99 -12.22 -11.23
N VAL A 33 -3.35 -12.91 -12.18
CA VAL A 33 -1.94 -13.29 -12.13
C VAL A 33 -1.27 -12.63 -13.33
N THR A 34 -0.20 -11.88 -13.08
CA THR A 34 0.56 -11.20 -14.14
C THR A 34 1.33 -12.22 -14.97
N PRO A 35 1.29 -12.17 -16.32
CA PRO A 35 2.10 -13.03 -17.16
C PRO A 35 3.61 -12.87 -16.89
N ASP A 36 4.37 -13.96 -17.02
CA ASP A 36 5.81 -14.06 -16.78
C ASP A 36 6.26 -13.71 -15.35
N SER A 37 5.32 -13.55 -14.41
CA SER A 37 5.61 -13.19 -13.02
C SER A 37 6.05 -14.38 -12.16
N ILE A 38 6.62 -14.07 -10.98
CA ILE A 38 6.93 -15.07 -9.95
C ILE A 38 5.68 -15.87 -9.59
N ALA A 39 4.51 -15.23 -9.53
CA ALA A 39 3.25 -15.87 -9.22
C ALA A 39 2.83 -16.91 -10.26
N GLU A 40 2.96 -16.58 -11.55
CA GLU A 40 2.63 -17.52 -12.63
C GLU A 40 3.57 -18.73 -12.60
N GLN A 41 4.87 -18.49 -12.45
CA GLN A 41 5.90 -19.53 -12.34
C GLN A 41 5.69 -20.44 -11.12
N SER A 42 5.24 -19.85 -10.01
CA SER A 42 4.93 -20.58 -8.76
C SER A 42 3.58 -21.31 -8.82
N GLY A 43 2.80 -21.09 -9.89
CA GLY A 43 1.55 -21.82 -10.15
C GLY A 43 0.30 -21.22 -9.53
N PHE A 44 0.29 -19.95 -9.12
CA PHE A 44 -0.94 -19.25 -8.72
C PHE A 44 -1.95 -19.21 -9.87
N LYS A 45 -3.24 -19.23 -9.52
CA LYS A 45 -4.35 -19.09 -10.47
C LYS A 45 -5.39 -18.09 -9.95
N PRO A 46 -6.10 -17.38 -10.84
CA PRO A 46 -7.30 -16.64 -10.47
C PRO A 46 -8.28 -17.54 -9.70
N GLY A 47 -8.85 -17.00 -8.62
CA GLY A 47 -9.75 -17.71 -7.71
C GLY A 47 -9.05 -18.43 -6.54
N ASP A 48 -7.72 -18.54 -6.52
CA ASP A 48 -7.01 -19.09 -5.36
C ASP A 48 -7.26 -18.22 -4.12
N GLN A 49 -7.74 -18.82 -3.03
CA GLN A 49 -7.86 -18.15 -1.75
C GLN A 49 -6.58 -18.38 -0.93
N LEU A 50 -5.86 -17.31 -0.59
CA LEU A 50 -4.67 -17.38 0.25
C LEU A 50 -5.07 -17.72 1.69
N LEU A 51 -4.58 -18.86 2.20
CA LEU A 51 -4.87 -19.32 3.56
C LEU A 51 -3.73 -18.99 4.52
N SER A 52 -2.47 -19.20 4.10
CA SER A 52 -1.30 -18.89 4.91
C SER A 52 -0.04 -18.66 4.07
N VAL A 53 0.96 -18.02 4.68
CA VAL A 53 2.34 -17.92 4.18
C VAL A 53 3.31 -18.28 5.31
N ASP A 54 4.19 -19.25 5.11
CA ASP A 54 5.14 -19.75 6.14
C ASP A 54 4.43 -20.03 7.49
N ASP A 55 3.35 -20.82 7.44
CA ASP A 55 2.45 -21.17 8.56
C ASP A 55 1.72 -19.98 9.22
N ARG A 56 1.86 -18.76 8.68
CA ARG A 56 1.15 -17.57 9.17
C ARG A 56 -0.19 -17.43 8.48
N PRO A 57 -1.31 -17.43 9.22
CA PRO A 57 -2.63 -17.25 8.62
C PRO A 57 -2.76 -15.91 7.89
N ILE A 58 -3.46 -15.94 6.76
CA ILE A 58 -3.84 -14.78 5.97
C ILE A 58 -5.36 -14.63 6.10
N ARG A 59 -5.80 -13.63 6.86
CA ARG A 59 -7.24 -13.35 7.10
C ARG A 59 -7.81 -12.31 6.12
N GLY A 60 -6.95 -11.57 5.44
CA GLY A 60 -7.27 -10.50 4.50
C GLY A 60 -6.11 -10.24 3.54
N TRP A 61 -6.36 -9.51 2.45
CA TRP A 61 -5.38 -9.25 1.40
C TRP A 61 -4.17 -8.45 1.89
N SER A 62 -4.38 -7.56 2.86
CA SER A 62 -3.33 -6.75 3.47
C SER A 62 -2.61 -7.48 4.62
N ASP A 63 -3.09 -8.66 5.00
CA ASP A 63 -2.51 -9.45 6.09
C ASP A 63 -1.08 -9.87 5.73
N GLN A 64 -0.21 -9.98 6.73
CA GLN A 64 1.21 -10.33 6.59
C GLN A 64 2.04 -9.42 5.65
N ARG A 65 1.54 -8.27 5.20
CA ARG A 65 2.26 -7.38 4.27
C ARG A 65 3.68 -7.01 4.71
N LEU A 66 3.87 -6.67 5.99
CA LEU A 66 5.19 -6.32 6.53
C LEU A 66 6.12 -7.53 6.59
N TYR A 67 5.58 -8.70 6.89
CA TYR A 67 6.32 -9.96 6.86
C TYR A 67 6.79 -10.29 5.44
N LEU A 68 5.89 -10.20 4.46
CA LEU A 68 6.21 -10.40 3.03
C LEU A 68 7.28 -9.41 2.55
N LEU A 69 7.23 -8.15 3.00
CA LEU A 69 8.23 -7.14 2.69
C LEU A 69 9.61 -7.49 3.25
N ASP A 70 9.67 -7.95 4.51
CA ASP A 70 10.92 -8.38 5.13
C ASP A 70 11.51 -9.61 4.43
N ARG A 71 10.67 -10.59 4.09
CA ARG A 71 11.08 -11.79 3.34
C ARG A 71 11.55 -11.47 1.93
N ALA A 72 10.89 -10.55 1.23
CA ALA A 72 11.34 -10.05 -0.07
C ALA A 72 12.69 -9.34 0.02
N ALA A 73 12.91 -8.53 1.05
CA ALA A 73 14.20 -7.89 1.31
C ALA A 73 15.31 -8.90 1.61
N ALA A 74 14.98 -10.05 2.19
CA ALA A 74 15.91 -11.14 2.44
C ALA A 74 16.12 -12.08 1.23
N SER A 75 15.41 -11.88 0.11
CA SER A 75 15.39 -12.83 -1.03
C SER A 75 15.06 -14.27 -0.57
N ALA A 76 14.10 -14.40 0.35
CA ALA A 76 13.73 -15.69 0.91
C ALA A 76 12.75 -16.46 0.00
N GLU A 77 12.71 -17.78 0.16
CA GLU A 77 11.59 -18.59 -0.30
C GLU A 77 10.39 -18.42 0.63
N LEU A 78 9.19 -18.39 0.06
CA LEU A 78 7.93 -18.35 0.78
C LEU A 78 7.10 -19.59 0.45
N LEU A 79 6.48 -20.16 1.47
CA LEU A 79 5.54 -21.27 1.33
C LEU A 79 4.11 -20.76 1.48
N PHE A 80 3.41 -20.58 0.37
CA PHE A 80 1.99 -20.23 0.38
C PHE A 80 1.13 -21.49 0.45
N VAL A 81 0.11 -21.47 1.30
CA VAL A 81 -1.01 -22.42 1.23
C VAL A 81 -2.21 -21.68 0.68
N VAL A 82 -2.76 -22.19 -0.42
CA VAL A 82 -3.96 -21.63 -1.07
C VAL A 82 -5.06 -22.67 -1.13
N ASP A 83 -6.31 -22.27 -0.99
CA ASP A 83 -7.45 -23.11 -1.38
C ASP A 83 -7.83 -22.82 -2.82
N ARG A 84 -7.74 -23.84 -3.67
CA ARG A 84 -8.09 -23.72 -5.09
C ARG A 84 -9.50 -24.27 -5.31
N PRO A 85 -10.42 -23.46 -5.88
CA PRO A 85 -11.76 -23.93 -6.20
C PRO A 85 -11.73 -25.25 -6.97
N SER A 86 -12.51 -26.24 -6.53
CA SER A 86 -12.62 -27.60 -7.11
C SER A 86 -11.39 -28.52 -6.94
N LEU A 87 -10.27 -28.01 -6.43
CA LEU A 87 -9.02 -28.76 -6.28
C LEU A 87 -8.56 -28.88 -4.81
N GLY A 88 -9.09 -28.05 -3.92
CA GLY A 88 -8.76 -28.00 -2.50
C GLY A 88 -7.42 -27.33 -2.23
N SER A 89 -6.87 -27.56 -1.04
CA SER A 89 -5.62 -26.92 -0.62
C SER A 89 -4.43 -27.30 -1.50
N ARG A 90 -3.61 -26.31 -1.84
CA ARG A 90 -2.35 -26.44 -2.58
C ARG A 90 -1.27 -25.65 -1.87
N THR A 91 -0.06 -26.20 -1.90
CA THR A 91 1.13 -25.53 -1.39
C THR A 91 1.95 -25.04 -2.57
N LEU A 92 2.23 -23.75 -2.60
CA LEU A 92 2.99 -23.08 -3.65
C LEU A 92 4.30 -22.56 -3.04
N LEU A 93 5.43 -22.99 -3.61
CA LEU A 93 6.74 -22.48 -3.24
C LEU A 93 7.07 -21.28 -4.14
N VAL A 94 7.35 -20.14 -3.51
CA VAL A 94 7.57 -18.87 -4.19
C VAL A 94 8.99 -18.40 -3.90
N SER A 95 9.87 -18.44 -4.90
CA SER A 95 11.23 -17.89 -4.77
C SER A 95 11.25 -16.40 -5.08
N LEU A 96 11.80 -15.61 -4.16
CA LEU A 96 11.98 -14.16 -4.32
C LEU A 96 13.40 -13.77 -4.75
N ASP A 97 14.22 -14.70 -5.24
CA ASP A 97 15.60 -14.43 -5.66
C ASP A 97 15.69 -13.37 -6.78
N GLN A 98 14.67 -13.34 -7.64
CA GLN A 98 14.57 -12.41 -8.77
C GLN A 98 14.00 -11.04 -8.36
N ALA A 99 13.52 -10.86 -7.12
CA ALA A 99 12.91 -9.63 -6.61
C ALA A 99 13.92 -8.50 -6.27
N ARG A 100 15.22 -8.75 -6.44
CA ARG A 100 16.32 -7.90 -5.95
C ARG A 100 16.26 -6.43 -6.38
N GLN A 101 15.60 -6.10 -7.50
CA GLN A 101 15.55 -4.73 -8.00
C GLN A 101 14.42 -3.86 -7.42
N GLY A 102 13.57 -4.39 -6.52
CA GLY A 102 12.38 -3.67 -6.04
C GLY A 102 11.97 -3.94 -4.59
N PHE A 103 12.88 -4.32 -3.71
CA PHE A 103 12.55 -4.81 -2.35
C PHE A 103 11.80 -3.81 -1.44
N PHE A 104 11.68 -2.53 -1.83
CA PHE A 104 10.81 -1.53 -1.19
C PHE A 104 9.55 -1.24 -2.02
N ASN A 105 8.94 -2.27 -2.58
CA ASN A 105 7.58 -2.15 -3.10
C ASN A 105 6.58 -2.48 -1.98
N PRO A 106 5.86 -1.49 -1.42
CA PRO A 106 4.86 -1.75 -0.37
C PRO A 106 3.73 -2.66 -0.85
N ALA A 107 3.54 -2.78 -2.16
CA ALA A 107 2.61 -3.72 -2.79
C ALA A 107 3.33 -5.02 -3.20
N VAL A 108 3.96 -5.72 -2.25
CA VAL A 108 4.76 -6.95 -2.52
C VAL A 108 3.97 -7.98 -3.34
N LEU A 109 2.70 -8.20 -3.00
CA LEU A 109 1.86 -9.17 -3.70
C LEU A 109 1.72 -8.86 -5.20
N SER A 110 1.45 -7.61 -5.57
CA SER A 110 1.23 -7.24 -6.98
C SER A 110 2.51 -6.85 -7.71
N GLY A 111 3.38 -6.09 -7.04
CA GLY A 111 4.57 -5.51 -7.66
C GLY A 111 5.84 -6.35 -7.57
N VAL A 112 5.87 -7.38 -6.73
CA VAL A 112 6.98 -8.34 -6.66
C VAL A 112 6.52 -9.74 -7.08
N ILE A 113 5.47 -10.24 -6.44
CA ILE A 113 4.97 -11.61 -6.70
C ILE A 113 4.17 -11.65 -8.01
N GLY A 114 3.31 -10.67 -8.27
CA GLY A 114 2.51 -10.59 -9.51
C GLY A 114 1.07 -11.08 -9.37
N ILE A 115 0.48 -10.98 -8.18
CA ILE A 115 -0.95 -11.25 -7.93
C ILE A 115 -1.71 -9.99 -7.51
N THR A 116 -2.94 -9.85 -7.97
CA THR A 116 -3.85 -8.76 -7.58
C THR A 116 -5.09 -9.31 -6.87
N PRO A 117 -5.76 -8.53 -5.99
CA PRO A 117 -6.96 -9.00 -5.33
C PRO A 117 -8.09 -9.22 -6.32
N ALA A 118 -8.94 -10.20 -6.03
CA ALA A 118 -10.24 -10.32 -6.67
C ALA A 118 -11.08 -9.10 -6.33
N LEU A 119 -11.40 -8.33 -7.36
CA LEU A 119 -12.27 -7.16 -7.29
C LEU A 119 -13.46 -7.40 -8.22
N PRO A 120 -14.61 -6.78 -7.94
CA PRO A 120 -15.74 -6.83 -8.85
C PRO A 120 -15.33 -6.25 -10.20
N ILE A 121 -15.63 -6.99 -11.27
CA ILE A 121 -15.43 -6.53 -12.64
C ILE A 121 -16.69 -5.75 -13.02
N PRO A 122 -16.62 -4.40 -13.15
CA PRO A 122 -17.80 -3.61 -13.47
C PRO A 122 -18.33 -4.00 -14.85
N GLU A 123 -19.63 -4.30 -14.91
CA GLU A 123 -20.32 -4.56 -16.17
C GLU A 123 -20.27 -3.32 -17.08
N ALA A 124 -20.44 -3.53 -18.38
CA ALA A 124 -20.48 -2.49 -19.40
C ALA A 124 -21.79 -1.68 -19.39
N THR A 125 -22.25 -1.26 -18.22
CA THR A 125 -23.52 -0.56 -17.99
C THR A 125 -23.31 0.94 -17.88
N VAL A 126 -24.13 1.70 -18.61
CA VAL A 126 -24.06 3.16 -18.61
C VAL A 126 -24.65 3.70 -17.31
N ALA A 127 -23.81 4.32 -16.49
CA ALA A 127 -24.22 4.96 -15.23
C ALA A 127 -24.45 6.48 -15.36
N GLY A 128 -24.02 7.06 -16.48
CA GLY A 128 -24.20 8.48 -16.75
C GLY A 128 -23.78 8.83 -18.17
N LEU A 129 -24.24 9.98 -18.66
CA LEU A 129 -23.89 10.48 -19.99
C LEU A 129 -23.47 11.95 -19.97
N VAL A 130 -22.62 12.32 -20.91
CA VAL A 130 -22.34 13.73 -21.22
C VAL A 130 -23.54 14.27 -21.98
N LYS A 131 -24.28 15.20 -21.37
CA LYS A 131 -25.42 15.87 -22.00
C LYS A 131 -25.01 16.53 -23.33
N GLY A 132 -25.75 16.22 -24.40
CA GLY A 132 -25.47 16.64 -25.77
C GLY A 132 -24.31 15.91 -26.45
N GLY A 133 -23.70 14.91 -25.80
CA GLY A 133 -22.60 14.11 -26.34
C GLY A 133 -23.04 13.04 -27.36
N PRO A 134 -22.11 12.32 -28.00
CA PRO A 134 -22.43 11.32 -29.03
C PRO A 134 -23.45 10.26 -28.64
N ALA A 135 -23.27 9.62 -27.47
CA ALA A 135 -24.17 8.58 -26.99
C ALA A 135 -25.55 9.14 -26.61
N ASP A 136 -25.59 10.30 -25.96
CA ASP A 136 -26.83 11.00 -25.61
C ASP A 136 -27.64 11.38 -26.87
N ARG A 137 -26.98 11.94 -27.89
CA ARG A 137 -27.62 12.26 -29.19
C ARG A 137 -28.13 11.04 -29.93
N ALA A 138 -27.49 9.88 -29.72
CA ALA A 138 -27.90 8.62 -30.32
C ALA A 138 -29.04 7.94 -29.55
N GLY A 139 -29.43 8.45 -28.38
CA GLY A 139 -30.51 7.91 -27.56
C GLY A 139 -30.09 6.77 -26.64
N VAL A 140 -28.81 6.68 -26.28
CA VAL A 140 -28.34 5.85 -25.17
C VAL A 140 -28.82 6.49 -23.86
N ILE A 141 -29.26 5.67 -22.91
CA ILE A 141 -29.76 6.12 -21.61
C ILE A 141 -29.00 5.47 -20.46
N GLU A 142 -29.12 6.04 -19.27
CA GLU A 142 -28.62 5.42 -18.04
C GLU A 142 -29.34 4.08 -17.81
N GLY A 143 -28.58 3.06 -17.40
CA GLY A 143 -29.07 1.68 -17.25
C GLY A 143 -28.86 0.79 -18.47
N ASP A 144 -28.56 1.35 -19.65
CA ASP A 144 -28.24 0.54 -20.84
C ASP A 144 -26.99 -0.31 -20.59
N ARG A 145 -27.10 -1.63 -20.78
CA ARG A 145 -25.94 -2.54 -20.73
C ARG A 145 -25.42 -2.78 -22.15
N ILE A 146 -24.19 -2.34 -22.43
CA ILE A 146 -23.58 -2.52 -23.75
C ILE A 146 -23.06 -3.96 -23.87
N LEU A 147 -23.58 -4.70 -24.84
CA LEU A 147 -23.24 -6.10 -25.10
C LEU A 147 -22.20 -6.26 -26.20
N ALA A 148 -22.20 -5.37 -27.21
CA ALA A 148 -21.26 -5.43 -28.33
C ALA A 148 -21.07 -4.06 -28.99
N ILE A 149 -19.92 -3.89 -29.64
CA ILE A 149 -19.60 -2.77 -30.52
C ILE A 149 -19.26 -3.33 -31.90
N ASP A 150 -19.97 -2.89 -32.94
CA ASP A 150 -19.74 -3.33 -34.33
C ASP A 150 -19.77 -4.87 -34.48
N GLY A 151 -20.65 -5.53 -33.72
CA GLY A 151 -20.79 -6.98 -33.69
C GLY A 151 -19.76 -7.73 -32.82
N VAL A 152 -18.77 -7.02 -32.25
CA VAL A 152 -17.76 -7.60 -31.35
C VAL A 152 -18.26 -7.51 -29.90
N SER A 153 -18.40 -8.65 -29.23
CA SER A 153 -18.90 -8.73 -27.85
C SER A 153 -18.03 -7.93 -26.88
N VAL A 154 -18.64 -7.27 -25.91
CA VAL A 154 -17.99 -6.54 -24.82
C VAL A 154 -18.10 -7.36 -23.54
N ALA A 155 -16.97 -7.63 -22.89
CA ALA A 155 -16.93 -8.43 -21.66
C ALA A 155 -17.29 -7.58 -20.42
N ASP A 156 -16.67 -6.42 -20.30
CA ASP A 156 -16.76 -5.55 -19.12
C ASP A 156 -16.53 -4.07 -19.48
N TRP A 157 -16.60 -3.19 -18.49
CA TRP A 157 -16.42 -1.76 -18.68
C TRP A 157 -15.02 -1.39 -19.22
N ALA A 158 -13.96 -2.08 -18.81
CA ALA A 158 -12.61 -1.79 -19.28
C ALA A 158 -12.43 -2.17 -20.75
N ASP A 159 -12.95 -3.34 -21.15
CA ASP A 159 -13.02 -3.81 -22.53
C ASP A 159 -13.86 -2.87 -23.40
N LEU A 160 -15.00 -2.41 -22.89
CA LEU A 160 -15.84 -1.40 -23.54
C LEU A 160 -15.03 -0.12 -23.87
N VAL A 161 -14.39 0.46 -22.85
CA VAL A 161 -13.59 1.69 -23.00
C VAL A 161 -12.44 1.46 -23.98
N GLY A 162 -11.76 0.32 -23.90
CA GLY A 162 -10.68 -0.06 -24.81
C GLY A 162 -11.13 -0.09 -26.27
N LYS A 163 -12.22 -0.82 -26.56
CA LYS A 163 -12.81 -0.95 -27.91
C LYS A 163 -13.35 0.35 -28.48
N ILE A 164 -13.94 1.20 -27.63
CA ILE A 164 -14.33 2.55 -28.06
C ILE A 164 -13.07 3.33 -28.41
N ALA A 165 -12.09 3.42 -27.51
CA ALA A 165 -10.92 4.26 -27.68
C ALA A 165 -10.03 3.88 -28.88
N SER A 166 -9.90 2.58 -29.18
CA SER A 166 -9.04 2.07 -30.26
C SER A 166 -9.67 2.12 -31.65
N GLY A 167 -10.97 2.43 -31.76
CA GLY A 167 -11.65 2.42 -33.05
C GLY A 167 -11.27 3.58 -33.97
N SER A 168 -11.15 3.29 -35.27
CA SER A 168 -10.74 4.24 -36.30
C SER A 168 -11.91 4.98 -36.96
N SER A 169 -13.11 4.37 -37.00
CA SER A 169 -14.33 4.96 -37.56
C SER A 169 -15.03 5.86 -36.53
N ARG A 170 -15.59 6.98 -37.01
CA ARG A 170 -16.52 7.81 -36.22
C ARG A 170 -17.85 7.08 -35.99
N GLU A 171 -18.28 6.28 -36.96
CA GLU A 171 -19.50 5.50 -36.87
C GLU A 171 -19.20 4.19 -36.16
N LEU A 172 -20.00 3.87 -35.16
CA LEU A 172 -20.05 2.55 -34.53
C LEU A 172 -21.50 2.18 -34.25
N ASN A 173 -21.78 0.88 -34.21
CA ASN A 173 -23.08 0.36 -33.83
C ASN A 173 -22.98 -0.29 -32.45
N LEU A 174 -23.71 0.24 -31.47
CA LEU A 174 -23.83 -0.34 -30.15
C LEU A 174 -24.97 -1.36 -30.16
N SER A 175 -24.68 -2.59 -29.75
CA SER A 175 -25.73 -3.53 -29.33
C SER A 175 -25.82 -3.45 -27.82
N LEU A 176 -26.98 -3.06 -27.32
CA LEU A 176 -27.24 -2.89 -25.89
C LEU A 176 -28.46 -3.69 -25.45
N ASP A 177 -28.50 -3.99 -24.17
CA ASP A 177 -29.67 -4.52 -23.47
C ASP A 177 -30.31 -3.39 -22.68
N ARG A 178 -31.59 -3.12 -22.99
CA ARG A 178 -32.42 -2.11 -22.33
C ARG A 178 -33.63 -2.81 -21.76
N ASP A 179 -33.68 -2.95 -20.44
CA ASP A 179 -34.75 -3.63 -19.72
C ASP A 179 -35.05 -5.06 -20.25
N GLY A 180 -34.00 -5.80 -20.63
CA GLY A 180 -34.10 -7.17 -21.18
C GLY A 180 -34.37 -7.23 -22.68
N THR A 181 -34.52 -6.09 -23.36
CA THR A 181 -34.69 -6.01 -24.81
C THR A 181 -33.39 -5.60 -25.49
N ARG A 182 -32.96 -6.39 -26.47
CA ARG A 182 -31.78 -6.05 -27.28
C ARG A 182 -32.12 -4.92 -28.27
N VAL A 183 -31.42 -3.80 -28.15
CA VAL A 183 -31.52 -2.63 -29.03
C VAL A 183 -30.19 -2.42 -29.74
N SER A 184 -30.25 -2.01 -31.01
CA SER A 184 -29.06 -1.62 -31.78
C SER A 184 -29.12 -0.13 -32.06
N ILE A 185 -28.10 0.62 -31.66
CA ILE A 185 -28.05 2.07 -31.81
C ILE A 185 -26.78 2.47 -32.58
N PRO A 186 -26.91 3.09 -33.76
CA PRO A 186 -25.78 3.71 -34.44
C PRO A 186 -25.37 4.98 -33.69
N VAL A 187 -24.08 5.10 -33.36
CA VAL A 187 -23.49 6.24 -32.65
C VAL A 187 -22.39 6.84 -33.51
N VAL A 188 -22.44 8.18 -33.67
CA VAL A 188 -21.37 8.95 -34.32
C VAL A 188 -20.47 9.55 -33.25
N ALA A 189 -19.38 8.86 -32.96
CA ALA A 189 -18.38 9.23 -31.96
C ALA A 189 -17.59 10.49 -32.33
N ASP A 190 -17.08 11.14 -31.30
CA ASP A 190 -16.13 12.23 -31.41
C ASP A 190 -14.70 11.72 -31.22
N PHE A 191 -13.73 12.40 -31.83
CA PHE A 191 -12.31 12.16 -31.59
C PHE A 191 -11.74 13.28 -30.75
N GLN A 192 -10.98 12.91 -29.72
CA GLN A 192 -10.26 13.85 -28.87
C GLN A 192 -8.78 13.46 -28.82
N THR A 193 -7.90 14.45 -28.68
CA THR A 193 -6.47 14.19 -28.47
C THR A 193 -6.19 14.18 -26.98
N VAL A 194 -5.74 13.05 -26.45
CA VAL A 194 -5.34 12.88 -25.04
C VAL A 194 -3.89 12.44 -25.03
N SER A 195 -3.02 13.21 -24.38
CA SER A 195 -1.57 12.92 -24.29
C SER A 195 -0.91 12.65 -25.66
N GLY A 196 -1.27 13.45 -26.67
CA GLY A 196 -0.74 13.32 -28.04
C GLY A 196 -1.31 12.17 -28.86
N LYS A 197 -2.18 11.31 -28.28
CA LYS A 197 -2.86 10.23 -28.98
C LYS A 197 -4.30 10.62 -29.29
N ARG A 198 -4.73 10.37 -30.53
CA ARG A 198 -6.12 10.56 -30.95
C ARG A 198 -6.95 9.37 -30.47
N VAL A 199 -7.93 9.63 -29.61
CA VAL A 199 -8.82 8.62 -29.02
C VAL A 199 -10.27 8.90 -29.41
N ARG A 200 -11.01 7.83 -29.72
CA ARG A 200 -12.45 7.90 -30.00
C ARG A 200 -13.23 7.88 -28.68
N ARG A 201 -14.29 8.68 -28.56
CA ARG A 201 -15.13 8.80 -27.35
C ARG A 201 -16.60 8.99 -27.72
N ILE A 202 -17.48 8.43 -26.88
CA ILE A 202 -18.94 8.57 -27.04
C ILE A 202 -19.63 9.30 -25.88
N GLY A 203 -18.91 9.65 -24.82
CA GLY A 203 -19.44 10.46 -23.72
C GLY A 203 -20.35 9.70 -22.75
N ILE A 204 -19.98 8.48 -22.38
CA ILE A 204 -20.64 7.68 -21.33
C ILE A 204 -19.73 7.52 -20.12
N PHE A 205 -20.33 7.38 -18.95
CA PHE A 205 -19.67 7.11 -17.67
C PHE A 205 -20.13 5.75 -17.14
N GLY A 206 -19.19 5.03 -16.53
CA GLY A 206 -19.45 3.77 -15.87
C GLY A 206 -19.77 4.01 -14.40
N GLN A 207 -20.13 2.95 -13.71
CA GLN A 207 -20.41 3.01 -12.28
C GLN A 207 -19.21 3.55 -11.51
N ALA A 208 -19.38 4.68 -10.82
CA ALA A 208 -18.31 5.37 -10.12
C ALA A 208 -17.91 4.68 -8.80
N GLU A 209 -18.88 4.01 -8.16
CA GLU A 209 -18.68 3.27 -6.91
C GLU A 209 -18.84 1.77 -7.18
N LEU A 210 -17.73 1.04 -7.07
CA LEU A 210 -17.74 -0.42 -7.10
C LEU A 210 -18.30 -0.93 -5.78
N ASP A 211 -19.33 -1.78 -5.83
CA ASP A 211 -19.79 -2.47 -4.63
C ASP A 211 -18.78 -3.55 -4.23
N LEU A 212 -18.03 -3.28 -3.16
CA LEU A 212 -17.03 -4.16 -2.61
C LEU A 212 -17.57 -5.05 -1.48
N SER A 213 -18.87 -5.00 -1.16
CA SER A 213 -19.43 -5.67 0.02
C SER A 213 -19.15 -7.17 0.04
N GLU A 214 -19.19 -7.84 -1.11
CA GLU A 214 -18.85 -9.27 -1.23
C GLU A 214 -17.34 -9.55 -1.33
N HIS A 215 -16.52 -8.53 -1.53
CA HIS A 215 -15.06 -8.64 -1.69
C HIS A 215 -14.31 -8.17 -0.44
N ILE A 216 -15.02 -7.68 0.57
CA ILE A 216 -14.46 -7.25 1.84
C ILE A 216 -14.66 -8.34 2.90
N THR A 217 -13.71 -8.44 3.81
CA THR A 217 -13.76 -9.26 5.01
C THR A 217 -13.35 -8.42 6.21
N ARG A 218 -13.91 -8.73 7.39
CA ARG A 218 -13.51 -8.09 8.63
C ARG A 218 -12.38 -8.88 9.27
N VAL A 219 -11.19 -8.28 9.32
CA VAL A 219 -10.03 -8.86 9.96
C VAL A 219 -9.96 -8.38 11.41
N ARG A 220 -10.05 -9.32 12.35
CA ARG A 220 -9.93 -9.06 13.80
C ARG A 220 -9.12 -10.16 14.47
N TYR A 221 -8.39 -9.81 15.51
CA TYR A 221 -7.60 -10.73 16.32
C TYR A 221 -8.13 -10.80 17.75
N GLY A 222 -8.00 -11.96 18.38
CA GLY A 222 -8.23 -12.10 19.82
C GLY A 222 -7.19 -11.33 20.63
N PRO A 223 -7.41 -11.08 21.94
CA PRO A 223 -6.48 -10.28 22.74
C PRO A 223 -5.03 -10.80 22.72
N LEU A 224 -4.83 -12.11 22.80
CA LEU A 224 -3.49 -12.71 22.79
C LEU A 224 -2.84 -12.62 21.40
N ASP A 225 -3.54 -13.07 20.37
CA ASP A 225 -3.09 -12.97 18.96
C ASP A 225 -2.71 -11.52 18.62
N ALA A 226 -3.56 -10.56 18.98
CA ALA A 226 -3.34 -9.15 18.72
C ALA A 226 -2.09 -8.61 19.44
N ALA A 227 -1.81 -9.09 20.66
CA ALA A 227 -0.65 -8.65 21.43
C ALA A 227 0.66 -9.18 20.80
N MET A 228 0.67 -10.46 20.43
CA MET A 228 1.81 -11.07 19.72
C MET A 228 2.06 -10.36 18.38
N ARG A 229 0.97 -10.06 17.66
CA ARG A 229 1.04 -9.34 16.39
C ARG A 229 1.49 -7.89 16.56
N GLY A 230 1.11 -7.23 17.66
CA GLY A 230 1.58 -5.88 18.00
C GLY A 230 3.07 -5.84 18.33
N LEU A 231 3.58 -6.85 19.04
CA LEU A 231 5.02 -7.05 19.27
C LEU A 231 5.77 -7.26 17.96
N GLU A 232 5.30 -8.20 17.14
CA GLU A 232 5.90 -8.51 15.84
C GLU A 232 5.89 -7.31 14.89
N THR A 233 4.75 -6.61 14.78
CA THR A 233 4.61 -5.42 13.93
C THR A 233 5.57 -4.34 14.40
N THR A 234 5.66 -4.12 15.71
CA THR A 234 6.61 -3.16 16.29
C THR A 234 8.06 -3.55 15.96
N TRP A 235 8.44 -4.82 16.12
CA TRP A 235 9.77 -5.32 15.78
C TRP A 235 10.11 -5.17 14.30
N LEU A 236 9.23 -5.62 13.40
CA LEU A 236 9.41 -5.53 11.96
C LEU A 236 9.54 -4.07 11.51
N MET A 237 8.61 -3.21 11.93
CA MET A 237 8.69 -1.77 11.63
C MET A 237 9.95 -1.15 12.19
N SER A 238 10.39 -1.56 13.40
CA SER A 238 11.61 -1.04 13.99
C SER A 238 12.84 -1.43 13.19
N SER A 239 12.94 -2.70 12.79
CA SER A 239 14.02 -3.22 11.95
C SER A 239 14.07 -2.55 10.57
N LEU A 240 12.91 -2.28 9.95
CA LEU A 240 12.80 -1.59 8.67
C LEU A 240 13.26 -0.14 8.81
N THR A 241 12.83 0.55 9.86
CA THR A 241 13.25 1.93 10.17
C THR A 241 14.76 2.02 10.37
N VAL A 242 15.36 1.12 11.16
CA VAL A 242 16.83 1.08 11.36
C VAL A 242 17.57 0.82 10.05
N ARG A 243 17.10 -0.13 9.23
CA ARG A 243 17.70 -0.42 7.92
C ARG A 243 17.60 0.77 6.96
N LEU A 244 16.49 1.50 6.97
CA LEU A 244 16.30 2.70 6.16
C LEU A 244 17.28 3.81 6.58
N PHE A 245 17.39 4.08 7.89
CA PHE A 245 18.38 5.03 8.41
C PHE A 245 19.82 4.64 8.04
N GLY A 246 20.17 3.35 8.17
CA GLY A 246 21.48 2.85 7.74
C GLY A 246 21.77 3.12 6.25
N LYS A 247 20.77 2.89 5.38
CA LYS A 247 20.90 3.14 3.93
C LYS A 247 21.00 4.61 3.56
N MET A 248 20.36 5.49 4.33
CA MET A 248 20.50 6.94 4.17
C MET A 248 21.91 7.40 4.52
N LEU A 249 22.52 6.82 5.56
CA LEU A 249 23.92 7.10 5.91
C LEU A 249 24.90 6.60 4.84
N THR A 250 24.60 5.50 4.16
CA THR A 250 25.43 4.98 3.05
C THR A 250 25.10 5.60 1.68
N GLY A 251 24.18 6.56 1.60
CA GLY A 251 23.83 7.28 0.36
C GLY A 251 22.99 6.48 -0.65
N SER A 252 22.42 5.35 -0.25
CA SER A 252 21.68 4.41 -1.12
C SER A 252 20.16 4.60 -1.11
N ALA A 253 19.66 5.58 -0.34
CA ALA A 253 18.24 5.92 -0.25
C ALA A 253 18.05 7.44 -0.42
N SER A 254 17.01 7.84 -1.17
CA SER A 254 16.65 9.25 -1.38
C SER A 254 16.28 9.95 -0.07
N ARG A 255 16.70 11.20 0.06
CA ARG A 255 16.54 12.05 1.27
C ARG A 255 15.11 12.56 1.49
N GLU A 256 14.16 12.09 0.68
CA GLU A 256 12.77 12.58 0.56
C GLU A 256 11.82 12.03 1.64
N HIS A 257 12.29 11.17 2.54
CA HIS A 257 11.44 10.46 3.50
C HIS A 257 11.55 10.95 4.96
N LEU A 258 12.30 12.01 5.24
CA LEU A 258 12.30 12.61 6.57
C LEU A 258 11.06 13.51 6.73
N SER A 259 10.03 13.01 7.43
CA SER A 259 8.84 13.81 7.74
C SER A 259 9.22 14.96 8.68
N GLY A 260 9.15 16.20 8.21
CA GLY A 260 9.31 17.36 9.06
C GLY A 260 8.06 17.64 9.91
N PRO A 261 8.13 18.61 10.85
CA PRO A 261 7.04 18.90 11.79
C PRO A 261 5.72 19.29 11.12
N VAL A 262 5.78 19.96 9.96
CA VAL A 262 4.58 20.36 9.22
C VAL A 262 3.95 19.14 8.55
N SER A 263 4.79 18.29 7.96
CA SER A 263 4.36 17.02 7.38
C SER A 263 3.68 16.12 8.42
N ILE A 264 4.26 16.01 9.62
CA ILE A 264 3.66 15.28 10.75
C ILE A 264 2.27 15.83 11.11
N ALA A 265 2.12 17.15 11.23
CA ALA A 265 0.83 17.76 11.54
C ALA A 265 -0.23 17.49 10.45
N ARG A 266 0.15 17.56 9.18
CA ARG A 266 -0.74 17.22 8.06
C ARG A 266 -1.15 15.75 8.06
N TYR A 267 -0.20 14.83 8.23
CA TYR A 267 -0.49 13.40 8.30
C TYR A 267 -1.34 13.04 9.51
N ALA A 268 -1.16 13.71 10.64
CA ALA A 268 -2.02 13.56 11.81
C ALA A 268 -3.47 13.94 11.47
N GLY A 269 -3.69 15.10 10.84
CA GLY A 269 -5.01 15.56 10.41
C GLY A 269 -5.68 14.62 9.40
N GLN A 270 -4.92 14.19 8.37
CA GLN A 270 -5.41 13.24 7.37
C GLN A 270 -5.73 11.87 7.99
N SER A 271 -4.88 11.36 8.87
CA SER A 271 -5.13 10.07 9.53
C SER A 271 -6.35 10.14 10.45
N ALA A 272 -6.56 11.26 11.14
CA ALA A 272 -7.75 11.49 11.95
C ALA A 272 -9.03 11.53 11.11
N SER A 273 -8.99 12.15 9.92
CA SER A 273 -10.16 12.17 9.02
C SER A 273 -10.48 10.79 8.41
N LEU A 274 -9.48 9.90 8.31
CA LEU A 274 -9.66 8.51 7.87
C LEU A 274 -10.18 7.58 8.99
N GLY A 275 -10.28 8.08 10.22
CA GLY A 275 -10.87 7.38 11.36
C GLY A 275 -9.84 6.92 12.41
N LEU A 276 -10.36 6.42 13.52
CA LEU A 276 -9.57 6.13 14.72
C LEU A 276 -8.46 5.09 14.47
N THR A 277 -8.77 4.02 13.74
CA THR A 277 -7.78 2.96 13.46
C THR A 277 -6.55 3.49 12.71
N GLN A 278 -6.77 4.36 11.71
CA GLN A 278 -5.69 4.97 10.94
C GLN A 278 -4.89 5.96 11.79
N PHE A 279 -5.56 6.74 12.64
CA PHE A 279 -4.91 7.65 13.58
C PHE A 279 -4.02 6.91 14.59
N LEU A 280 -4.50 5.80 15.18
CA LEU A 280 -3.70 4.97 16.07
C LEU A 280 -2.49 4.34 15.35
N ALA A 281 -2.68 3.89 14.10
CA ALA A 281 -1.59 3.33 13.30
C ALA A 281 -0.50 4.39 13.02
N PHE A 282 -0.89 5.62 12.72
CA PHE A 282 0.02 6.74 12.57
C PHE A 282 0.79 7.04 13.87
N LEU A 283 0.10 7.09 15.01
CA LEU A 283 0.75 7.27 16.32
C LEU A 283 1.74 6.15 16.63
N ALA A 284 1.43 4.90 16.27
CA ALA A 284 2.32 3.77 16.47
C ALA A 284 3.62 3.92 15.64
N VAL A 285 3.50 4.31 14.37
CA VAL A 285 4.66 4.58 13.51
C VAL A 285 5.50 5.73 14.04
N LEU A 286 4.87 6.83 14.46
CA LEU A 286 5.59 7.96 15.09
C LEU A 286 6.31 7.54 16.36
N SER A 287 5.65 6.75 17.22
CA SER A 287 6.22 6.27 18.46
C SER A 287 7.44 5.38 18.21
N ILE A 288 7.38 4.48 17.23
CA ILE A 288 8.54 3.69 16.79
C ILE A 288 9.68 4.58 16.31
N SER A 289 9.39 5.55 15.42
CA SER A 289 10.39 6.47 14.88
C SER A 289 11.08 7.27 15.98
N LEU A 290 10.33 7.83 16.92
CA LEU A 290 10.87 8.55 18.08
C LEU A 290 11.67 7.62 19.00
N GLY A 291 11.19 6.40 19.24
CA GLY A 291 11.90 5.38 20.01
C GLY A 291 13.27 5.04 19.40
N ILE A 292 13.32 4.85 18.08
CA ILE A 292 14.56 4.53 17.36
C ILE A 292 15.50 5.72 17.29
N ILE A 293 15.00 6.91 16.97
CA ILE A 293 15.81 8.13 16.95
C ILE A 293 16.45 8.33 18.33
N ASN A 294 15.69 8.13 19.41
CA ASN A 294 16.21 8.26 20.77
C ASN A 294 17.24 7.17 21.15
N LEU A 295 17.35 6.08 20.40
CA LEU A 295 18.40 5.07 20.55
C LEU A 295 19.64 5.33 19.71
N LEU A 296 19.62 6.32 18.80
CA LEU A 296 20.79 6.69 18.01
C LEU A 296 21.93 7.20 18.92
N PRO A 297 23.19 6.96 18.55
CA PRO A 297 24.37 7.39 19.30
C PRO A 297 24.62 8.90 19.18
N ILE A 298 23.59 9.72 19.47
CA ILE A 298 23.63 11.18 19.42
C ILE A 298 23.75 11.70 20.87
N PRO A 299 24.80 12.49 21.20
CA PRO A 299 25.14 12.95 22.56
C PRO A 299 24.09 13.71 23.42
N VAL A 300 22.82 13.79 23.03
CA VAL A 300 21.71 14.43 23.78
C VAL A 300 20.54 13.46 23.99
N LEU A 301 20.52 12.36 23.23
CA LEU A 301 19.48 11.36 23.27
C LEU A 301 19.86 10.24 24.23
N ASP A 302 18.88 9.42 24.62
CA ASP A 302 19.08 8.25 25.47
C ASP A 302 20.18 7.32 24.92
N GLY A 303 20.33 7.20 23.60
CA GLY A 303 21.39 6.43 22.94
C GLY A 303 22.79 7.00 23.10
N GLY A 304 22.94 8.33 23.25
CA GLY A 304 24.23 8.96 23.57
C GLY A 304 24.72 8.54 24.96
N HIS A 305 23.82 8.43 25.93
CA HIS A 305 24.15 7.90 27.25
C HIS A 305 24.55 6.43 27.22
N LEU A 306 23.92 5.61 26.36
CA LEU A 306 24.35 4.21 26.17
C LEU A 306 25.78 4.13 25.63
N VAL A 307 26.16 5.01 24.71
CA VAL A 307 27.55 5.10 24.23
C VAL A 307 28.49 5.49 25.35
N TYR A 308 28.13 6.46 26.20
CA TYR A 308 28.95 6.82 27.35
C TYR A 308 29.15 5.65 28.31
N PHE A 309 28.08 4.94 28.69
CA PHE A 309 28.19 3.77 29.56
C PHE A 309 29.00 2.63 28.93
N ALA A 310 28.87 2.41 27.62
CA ALA A 310 29.68 1.41 26.90
C ALA A 310 31.18 1.77 26.94
N VAL A 311 31.50 3.05 26.73
CA VAL A 311 32.88 3.56 26.79
C VAL A 311 33.44 3.49 28.21
N GLU A 312 32.66 3.84 29.23
CA GLU A 312 33.04 3.71 30.64
C GLU A 312 33.28 2.25 31.05
N GLY A 313 32.43 1.34 30.58
CA GLY A 313 32.59 -0.10 30.79
C GLY A 313 33.87 -0.65 30.17
N LEU A 314 34.25 -0.17 28.97
CA LEU A 314 35.51 -0.53 28.31
C LEU A 314 36.73 0.10 29.01
N LEU A 315 36.61 1.34 29.49
CA LEU A 315 37.70 2.08 30.13
C LEU A 315 37.87 1.73 31.62
N GLY A 316 36.88 1.10 32.24
CA GLY A 316 36.87 0.78 33.67
C GLY A 316 36.84 2.01 34.58
N ARG A 317 36.54 3.20 34.05
CA ARG A 317 36.52 4.47 34.77
C ARG A 317 35.47 5.41 34.18
N PRO A 318 34.88 6.33 34.99
CA PRO A 318 33.91 7.29 34.50
C PRO A 318 34.53 8.24 33.48
N LEU A 319 33.73 8.67 32.50
CA LEU A 319 34.15 9.67 31.52
C LEU A 319 34.29 11.04 32.20
N PRO A 320 35.30 11.85 31.84
CA PRO A 320 35.42 13.20 32.39
C PRO A 320 34.18 14.04 32.04
N GLU A 321 33.64 14.78 33.01
CA GLU A 321 32.45 15.63 32.82
C GLU A 321 32.59 16.58 31.62
N LYS A 322 33.80 17.09 31.37
CA LYS A 322 34.11 17.96 30.21
C LYS A 322 33.81 17.28 28.87
N VAL A 323 34.07 15.98 28.75
CA VAL A 323 33.83 15.20 27.54
C VAL A 323 32.33 15.00 27.33
N MET A 324 31.60 14.68 28.39
CA MET A 324 30.14 14.55 28.34
C MET A 324 29.47 15.88 27.97
N TRP A 325 29.89 16.98 28.60
CA TRP A 325 29.37 18.32 28.32
C TRP A 325 29.64 18.77 26.88
N LEU A 326 30.87 18.56 26.39
CA LEU A 326 31.24 18.90 25.01
C LEU A 326 30.45 18.05 24.01
N GLY A 327 30.28 16.77 24.30
CA GLY A 327 29.43 15.88 23.54
C GLY A 327 28.00 16.39 23.48
N GLN A 328 27.37 16.66 24.63
CA GLN A 328 26.01 17.20 24.70
C GLN A 328 25.85 18.49 23.90
N GLN A 329 26.77 19.44 24.03
CA GLN A 329 26.71 20.70 23.27
C GLN A 329 26.77 20.46 21.75
N PHE A 330 27.65 19.56 21.30
CA PHE A 330 27.69 19.14 19.90
C PHE A 330 26.37 18.47 19.48
N GLY A 331 25.81 17.59 20.30
CA GLY A 331 24.52 16.95 20.06
C GLY A 331 23.37 17.94 19.93
N ILE A 332 23.31 18.97 20.79
CA ILE A 332 22.28 20.02 20.72
C ILE A 332 22.41 20.80 19.41
N VAL A 333 23.61 21.27 19.08
CA VAL A 333 23.85 22.03 17.84
C VAL A 333 23.50 21.19 16.62
N PHE A 334 23.87 19.91 16.63
CA PHE A 334 23.55 18.97 15.56
C PHE A 334 22.03 18.77 15.39
N ILE A 335 21.30 18.54 16.49
CA ILE A 335 19.83 18.40 16.45
C ILE A 335 19.17 19.70 15.96
N LEU A 336 19.61 20.87 16.43
CA LEU A 336 19.09 22.16 15.97
C LEU A 336 19.33 22.38 14.47
N LEU A 337 20.51 21.99 13.96
CA LEU A 337 20.83 22.08 12.54
C LEU A 337 19.96 21.14 11.71
N LEU A 338 19.79 19.89 12.14
CA LEU A 338 18.90 18.94 11.49
C LEU A 338 17.44 19.41 11.49
N MET A 339 16.97 19.94 12.62
CA MET A 339 15.61 20.48 12.74
C MET A 339 15.43 21.69 11.83
N GLY A 340 16.41 22.60 11.77
CA GLY A 340 16.41 23.73 10.84
C GLY A 340 16.38 23.29 9.37
N LEU A 341 17.16 22.27 9.01
CA LEU A 341 17.16 21.70 7.65
C LEU A 341 15.82 21.02 7.32
N ALA A 342 15.22 20.30 8.26
CA ALA A 342 13.90 19.70 8.09
C ALA A 342 12.81 20.75 7.90
N PHE A 343 12.81 21.82 8.72
CA PHE A 343 11.89 22.96 8.55
C PHE A 343 12.08 23.67 7.20
N TYR A 344 13.33 23.88 6.78
CA TYR A 344 13.63 24.49 5.49
C TYR A 344 13.10 23.64 4.33
N ASN A 345 13.31 22.31 4.39
CA ASN A 345 12.81 21.39 3.38
C ASN A 345 11.27 21.33 3.36
N ASP A 346 10.63 21.27 4.54
CA ASP A 346 9.16 21.35 4.67
C ASP A 346 8.63 22.65 4.05
N PHE A 347 9.27 23.80 4.30
CA PHE A 347 8.84 25.09 3.75
C PHE A 347 8.95 25.14 2.22
N LEU A 348 10.04 24.62 1.65
CA LEU A 348 10.18 24.51 0.19
C LEU A 348 9.08 23.62 -0.41
N SER A 349 8.73 22.51 0.24
CA SER A 349 7.68 21.60 -0.23
C SER A 349 6.28 22.21 -0.23
N LEU A 350 6.04 23.27 0.56
CA LEU A 350 4.76 24.00 0.59
C LEU A 350 4.63 25.03 -0.54
N LEU A 351 5.75 25.44 -1.14
CA LEU A 351 5.80 26.46 -2.20
C LEU A 351 5.82 25.86 -3.61
N SER A 352 6.09 24.57 -3.74
CA SER A 352 6.11 23.80 -5.00
C SER A 352 4.78 23.12 -5.29
#